data_AF-A0A1S0ZXZ6-F1
#
_entry.id   AF-A0A1S0ZXZ6-F1
#
_cell.length_a   1.000
_cell.length_b   1.000
_cell.length_c   1.000
_cell.angle_alpha   90.00
_cell.angle_beta   90.00
_cell.angle_gamma   90.00
#
_symmetry.space_group_name_H-M   'P 1'
#
loop_
_entity.id
_entity.type
_entity.pdbx_description
1 polymer ?
#
loop_
_entity_poly.entity_id
_entity_poly.type
_entity_poly.pdbx_seq_one_letter_code
_entity_poly.pdbx_strand_id
1 'polypeptide(L)'
;MSYSDQFFKALGVVDVSAKSYNEISKLTKIPTDRLKYYNQRNIMPSGKDLSILCEEFNISPVYFQLMMGHMDMHTLELIQENASFIYEKILSPNITVTGESSFEKDFELVLQTKNGELYNGDCLKVSKNIDADSVDMIFADPPFNLDKLYPSKMNDNLKEEEYIKWTHDWLNECIRILKPGGSLFLWNLPVWNSKIANFLHGRLNFKHWIAVDMKNNMPIQGRLYPSHYSLLYFIKGEKANVFEPDRLAAQTCPKCFGDLKDYGGYKSKMNPLGINLTDVWYDIPPVRHKKYKKRNGANELSIKVLDRVIEMATKEGDLIFDPFGGSGTTYVIAEIKNRRWIGSEIDDCEIIKERFSNLSEDKEHLVEVRGKLNSLFPSTIKREREKRGLWTVESVRMKDDEKKTANEQFGLLQNEEK
;
A
#
# COMPACT_ATOMS: atom_id res chain seq x y z
N MET A 1 -13.55 5.95 25.04
CA MET A 1 -12.37 5.61 25.87
C MET A 1 -11.16 5.54 24.96
N SER A 2 -10.15 6.38 25.18
CA SER A 2 -8.86 6.25 24.46
C SER A 2 -8.23 4.92 24.86
N TYR A 3 -7.86 4.10 23.88
CA TYR A 3 -7.29 2.77 24.10
C TYR A 3 -5.84 2.82 24.62
N SER A 4 -5.17 3.97 24.62
CA SER A 4 -3.74 4.04 24.98
C SER A 4 -3.36 3.87 26.44
N ASP A 5 -4.35 3.73 27.32
CA ASP A 5 -4.12 3.58 28.76
C ASP A 5 -4.43 2.15 29.19
N GLN A 6 -4.57 1.19 28.26
CA GLN A 6 -4.88 -0.19 28.63
C GLN A 6 -3.83 -0.79 29.57
N PHE A 7 -2.55 -0.45 29.41
CA PHE A 7 -1.52 -0.87 30.36
C PHE A 7 -1.86 -0.39 31.78
N PHE A 8 -2.16 0.90 31.98
CA PHE A 8 -2.53 1.43 33.30
C PHE A 8 -3.88 0.93 33.81
N LYS A 9 -4.88 0.85 32.93
CA LYS A 9 -6.21 0.33 33.26
C LYS A 9 -6.14 -1.11 33.69
N ALA A 10 -5.30 -1.93 33.05
CA ALA A 10 -5.10 -3.32 33.42
C ALA A 10 -4.42 -3.46 34.79
N LEU A 11 -3.58 -2.49 35.17
CA LEU A 11 -3.04 -2.35 36.53
C LEU A 11 -4.04 -1.73 37.53
N GLY A 12 -5.26 -1.37 37.10
CA GLY A 12 -6.27 -0.73 37.93
C GLY A 12 -6.03 0.76 38.23
N VAL A 13 -5.15 1.43 37.48
CA VAL A 13 -4.81 2.83 37.67
C VAL A 13 -5.77 3.72 36.88
N VAL A 14 -6.52 4.57 37.60
CA VAL A 14 -7.65 5.35 37.05
C VAL A 14 -7.21 6.72 36.51
N ASP A 15 -6.16 7.32 37.07
CA ASP A 15 -5.61 8.61 36.62
C ASP A 15 -4.24 8.39 35.97
N VAL A 16 -4.12 8.73 34.69
CA VAL A 16 -2.89 8.60 33.90
C VAL A 16 -2.23 9.97 33.76
N SER A 17 -1.35 10.28 34.71
CA SER A 17 -0.55 11.51 34.71
C SER A 17 0.93 11.18 34.81
N ALA A 18 1.81 12.17 34.62
CA ALA A 18 3.25 12.03 34.86
C ALA A 18 3.55 11.55 36.30
N LYS A 19 2.65 11.85 37.25
CA LYS A 19 2.73 11.40 38.64
C LYS A 19 2.56 9.88 38.73
N SER A 20 1.61 9.33 37.98
CA SER A 20 1.30 7.89 37.96
C SER A 20 2.51 7.05 37.50
N TYR A 21 3.23 7.48 36.47
CA TYR A 21 4.47 6.80 36.04
C TYR A 21 5.52 6.75 37.16
N ASN A 22 5.71 7.85 37.89
CA ASN A 22 6.70 7.93 38.96
C ASN A 22 6.32 7.06 40.16
N GLU A 23 5.04 6.98 40.49
CA GLU A 23 4.53 6.14 41.58
C GLU A 23 4.73 4.65 41.27
N ILE A 24 4.34 4.19 40.07
CA ILE A 24 4.55 2.81 39.65
C ILE A 24 6.04 2.49 39.55
N SER A 25 6.86 3.43 39.05
CA SER A 25 8.30 3.24 38.95
C SER A 25 8.96 3.07 40.33
N LYS A 26 8.52 3.83 41.34
CA LYS A 26 9.00 3.68 42.72
C LYS A 26 8.60 2.35 43.34
N LEU A 27 7.36 1.92 43.11
CA LEU A 27 6.83 0.65 43.62
C LEU A 27 7.55 -0.55 43.00
N THR A 28 7.58 -0.60 41.68
CA THR A 28 8.07 -1.76 40.90
C THR A 28 9.57 -1.72 40.64
N LYS A 29 10.23 -0.59 40.87
CA LYS A 29 11.62 -0.28 40.45
C LYS A 29 11.84 -0.36 38.94
N ILE A 30 10.77 -0.43 38.13
CA ILE A 30 10.86 -0.38 36.67
C ILE A 30 11.04 1.09 36.25
N PRO A 31 12.03 1.42 35.39
CA PRO A 31 12.24 2.80 34.94
C PRO A 31 11.00 3.39 34.25
N THR A 32 10.72 4.67 34.51
CA THR A 32 9.57 5.39 33.95
C THR A 32 9.51 5.34 32.42
N ASP A 33 10.64 5.45 31.74
CA ASP A 33 10.69 5.39 30.27
C ASP A 33 10.32 4.01 29.72
N ARG A 34 10.56 2.94 30.50
CA ARG A 34 10.12 1.59 30.12
C ARG A 34 8.62 1.41 30.34
N LEU A 35 8.06 1.97 31.41
CA LEU A 35 6.62 2.01 31.63
C LEU A 35 5.90 2.81 30.52
N LYS A 36 6.49 3.95 30.10
CA LYS A 36 6.00 4.70 28.93
C LYS A 36 6.05 3.88 27.65
N TYR A 37 7.14 3.13 27.42
CA TYR A 37 7.26 2.25 26.27
C TYR A 37 6.12 1.20 26.22
N TYR A 38 5.82 0.54 27.35
CA TYR A 38 4.72 -0.43 27.41
C TYR A 38 3.36 0.25 27.13
N ASN A 39 3.08 1.37 27.78
CA ASN A 39 1.79 2.06 27.63
C ASN A 39 1.60 2.68 26.23
N GLN A 40 2.55 3.48 25.76
CA GLN A 40 2.42 4.24 24.51
C GLN A 40 2.35 3.37 23.26
N ARG A 41 2.95 2.18 23.29
CA ARG A 41 2.99 1.24 22.17
C ARG A 41 2.08 0.02 22.37
N ASN A 42 1.29 0.01 23.45
CA ASN A 42 0.55 -1.14 23.95
C ASN A 42 1.33 -2.45 23.84
N ILE A 43 2.54 -2.48 24.43
CA ILE A 43 3.41 -3.64 24.44
C ILE A 43 3.24 -4.37 25.76
N MET A 44 2.84 -5.64 25.68
CA MET A 44 2.80 -6.55 26.84
C MET A 44 4.18 -6.65 27.51
N PRO A 45 4.31 -6.35 28.82
CA PRO A 45 5.53 -6.63 29.57
C PRO A 45 5.86 -8.13 29.55
N SER A 46 7.15 -8.48 29.63
CA SER A 46 7.59 -9.87 29.68
C SER A 46 8.71 -10.08 30.70
N GLY A 47 8.98 -11.34 31.03
CA GLY A 47 10.05 -11.71 31.97
C GLY A 47 9.86 -11.08 33.36
N LYS A 48 10.93 -10.51 33.91
CA LYS A 48 10.94 -9.94 35.27
C LYS A 48 9.96 -8.79 35.45
N ASP A 49 9.85 -7.91 34.46
CA ASP A 49 8.95 -6.75 34.55
C ASP A 49 7.49 -7.23 34.67
N LEU A 50 7.11 -8.28 33.91
CA LEU A 50 5.78 -8.88 34.02
C LEU A 50 5.55 -9.48 35.40
N SER A 51 6.51 -10.27 35.91
CA SER A 51 6.39 -10.89 37.23
C SER A 51 6.21 -9.85 38.34
N ILE A 52 7.04 -8.80 38.34
CA ILE A 52 6.97 -7.71 39.33
C ILE A 52 5.63 -6.98 39.24
N LEU A 53 5.18 -6.64 38.04
CA LEU A 53 3.89 -5.96 37.85
C LEU A 53 2.71 -6.83 38.32
N CYS A 54 2.74 -8.13 38.02
CA CYS A 54 1.69 -9.05 38.46
C CYS A 54 1.65 -9.18 39.99
N GLU A 55 2.82 -9.26 40.63
CA GLU A 55 2.95 -9.38 42.08
C GLU A 55 2.49 -8.09 42.80
N GLU A 56 3.03 -6.93 42.41
CA GLU A 56 2.74 -5.64 43.06
C GLU A 56 1.28 -5.20 42.90
N PHE A 57 0.66 -5.53 41.77
CA PHE A 57 -0.74 -5.18 41.50
C PHE A 57 -1.73 -6.33 41.75
N ASN A 58 -1.24 -7.48 42.24
CA ASN A 58 -2.04 -8.67 42.52
C ASN A 58 -2.96 -9.09 41.36
N ILE A 59 -2.41 -9.11 40.15
CA ILE A 59 -3.09 -9.54 38.92
C ILE A 59 -2.40 -10.76 38.31
N SER A 60 -3.15 -11.64 37.66
CA SER A 60 -2.55 -12.74 36.93
C SER A 60 -2.01 -12.28 35.56
N PRO A 61 -0.96 -12.92 35.02
CA PRO A 61 -0.46 -12.61 33.68
C PRO A 61 -1.54 -12.69 32.58
N VAL A 62 -2.42 -13.69 32.67
CA VAL A 62 -3.52 -13.89 31.71
C VAL A 62 -4.54 -12.76 31.81
N TYR A 63 -4.93 -12.35 33.02
CA TYR A 63 -5.84 -11.22 33.20
C TYR A 63 -5.24 -9.92 32.65
N PHE A 64 -3.95 -9.68 32.91
CA PHE A 64 -3.25 -8.51 32.40
C PHE A 64 -3.23 -8.51 30.87
N GLN A 65 -2.89 -9.65 30.26
CA GLN A 65 -2.88 -9.85 28.81
C GLN A 65 -4.25 -9.53 28.19
N LEU A 66 -5.33 -10.08 28.75
CA LEU A 66 -6.71 -9.87 28.29
C LEU A 66 -7.13 -8.40 28.39
N MET A 67 -6.83 -7.75 29.53
CA MET A 67 -7.14 -6.34 29.75
C MET A 67 -6.37 -5.41 28.80
N MET A 68 -5.14 -5.79 28.42
CA MET A 68 -4.36 -5.10 27.40
C MET A 68 -4.83 -5.39 25.96
N GLY A 69 -5.80 -6.29 25.76
CA GLY A 69 -6.32 -6.65 24.45
C GLY A 69 -5.41 -7.59 23.65
N HIS A 70 -4.47 -8.26 24.30
CA HIS A 70 -3.62 -9.26 23.67
C HIS A 70 -4.26 -10.65 23.78
N MET A 71 -4.27 -11.41 22.68
CA MET A 71 -4.89 -12.73 22.63
C MET A 71 -3.91 -13.71 22.02
N ASP A 72 -3.78 -14.88 22.64
CA ASP A 72 -3.12 -16.04 22.05
C ASP A 72 -4.17 -16.96 21.38
N MET A 73 -3.70 -18.03 20.74
CA MET A 73 -4.60 -18.96 20.04
C MET A 73 -5.58 -19.64 20.99
N HIS A 74 -5.15 -20.00 22.20
CA HIS A 74 -6.02 -20.63 23.18
C HIS A 74 -7.14 -19.68 23.64
N THR A 75 -6.82 -18.40 23.88
CA THR A 75 -7.82 -17.37 24.19
C THR A 75 -8.80 -17.18 23.05
N LEU A 76 -8.32 -17.19 21.80
CA LEU A 76 -9.18 -17.09 20.62
C LEU A 76 -10.12 -18.29 20.50
N GLU A 77 -9.65 -19.51 20.75
CA GLU A 77 -10.47 -20.72 20.80
C GLU A 77 -11.56 -20.59 21.86
N LEU A 78 -11.22 -20.16 23.08
CA LEU A 78 -12.20 -19.92 24.14
C LEU A 78 -13.24 -18.86 23.75
N ILE A 79 -12.82 -17.78 23.09
CA ILE A 79 -13.74 -16.76 22.56
C ILE A 79 -14.71 -17.37 21.54
N GLN A 80 -14.22 -18.24 20.65
CA GLN A 80 -15.04 -18.92 19.64
C GLN A 80 -16.03 -19.90 20.29
N GLU A 81 -15.58 -20.69 21.27
CA GLU A 81 -16.43 -21.62 22.03
C GLU A 81 -17.52 -20.87 22.82
N ASN A 82 -17.25 -19.64 23.23
CA ASN A 82 -18.15 -18.79 24.01
C ASN A 82 -18.80 -17.68 23.18
N ALA A 83 -18.82 -17.79 21.84
CA ALA A 83 -19.28 -16.73 20.95
C ALA A 83 -20.71 -16.25 21.26
N SER A 84 -21.63 -17.17 21.60
CA SER A 84 -23.01 -16.83 21.96
C SER A 84 -23.09 -15.91 23.19
N PHE A 85 -22.31 -16.21 24.23
CA PHE A 85 -22.26 -15.38 25.44
C PHE A 85 -21.76 -13.97 25.13
N ILE A 86 -20.71 -13.87 24.31
CA ILE A 86 -20.15 -12.57 23.90
C ILE A 86 -21.15 -11.80 23.04
N TYR A 87 -21.82 -12.47 22.10
CA TYR A 87 -22.85 -11.89 21.25
C TYR A 87 -24.00 -11.28 22.07
N GLU A 88 -24.50 -12.00 23.08
CA GLU A 88 -25.53 -11.49 24.00
C GLU A 88 -25.06 -10.24 24.75
N LYS A 89 -23.80 -10.17 25.16
CA LYS A 89 -23.22 -8.98 25.81
C LYS A 89 -23.09 -7.80 24.86
N ILE A 90 -22.80 -8.03 23.59
CA ILE A 90 -22.74 -6.99 22.56
C ILE A 90 -24.13 -6.41 22.29
N LEU A 91 -25.17 -7.26 22.24
CA LEU A 91 -26.55 -6.84 22.01
C LEU A 91 -27.25 -6.30 23.26
N SER A 92 -26.81 -6.68 24.47
CA SER A 92 -27.36 -6.18 25.72
C SER A 92 -27.23 -4.65 25.74
N PRO A 93 -28.33 -3.89 25.89
CA PRO A 93 -28.34 -2.46 25.67
C PRO A 93 -27.68 -1.73 26.85
N ASN A 94 -26.36 -1.66 26.85
CA ASN A 94 -25.58 -0.73 27.66
C ASN A 94 -24.81 0.27 26.81
N ILE A 95 -25.31 0.53 25.60
CA ILE A 95 -24.95 1.72 24.83
C ILE A 95 -26.28 2.36 24.44
N THR A 96 -26.66 3.40 25.17
CA THR A 96 -27.42 4.52 24.61
C THR A 96 -26.65 5.02 23.40
N VAL A 97 -26.95 4.47 22.22
CA VAL A 97 -26.75 5.18 20.96
C VAL A 97 -27.89 6.19 20.90
N THR A 98 -27.80 7.21 21.75
CA THR A 98 -28.49 8.47 21.50
C THR A 98 -27.80 9.10 20.31
N GLY A 99 -28.44 8.98 19.16
CA GLY A 99 -27.94 9.51 17.91
C GLY A 99 -28.57 8.80 16.73
N GLU A 100 -29.88 8.92 16.57
CA GLU A 100 -30.38 9.17 15.23
C GLU A 100 -29.70 10.45 14.75
N SER A 101 -28.49 10.32 14.18
CA SER A 101 -27.94 11.37 13.37
C SER A 101 -28.83 11.41 12.13
N SER A 102 -29.63 12.47 12.03
CA SER A 102 -30.10 12.98 10.75
C SER A 102 -28.99 12.76 9.72
N PHE A 103 -29.24 11.94 8.71
CA PHE A 103 -28.33 11.75 7.59
C PHE A 103 -28.29 13.06 6.78
N GLU A 104 -27.60 14.07 7.30
CA GLU A 104 -27.14 15.18 6.49
C GLU A 104 -26.02 14.63 5.58
N LYS A 105 -26.19 14.79 4.27
CA LYS A 105 -25.16 14.54 3.27
C LYS A 105 -24.02 15.53 3.52
N ASP A 106 -23.09 15.14 4.36
CA ASP A 106 -21.94 15.94 4.78
C ASP A 106 -20.76 15.72 3.80
N PHE A 107 -21.08 15.62 2.51
CA PHE A 107 -20.15 15.54 1.39
C PHE A 107 -20.82 16.08 0.12
N GLU A 108 -20.04 16.72 -0.74
CA GLU A 108 -20.52 17.39 -1.95
C GLU A 108 -19.80 16.88 -3.20
N LEU A 109 -20.52 16.70 -4.31
CA LEU A 109 -19.91 16.44 -5.61
C LEU A 109 -19.27 17.73 -6.13
N VAL A 110 -17.93 17.76 -6.17
CA VAL A 110 -17.17 18.98 -6.52
C VAL A 110 -16.55 18.94 -7.91
N LEU A 111 -16.45 17.76 -8.52
CA LEU A 111 -16.02 17.57 -9.90
C LEU A 111 -16.68 16.32 -10.49
N GLN A 112 -17.16 16.45 -11.72
CA GLN A 112 -17.66 15.33 -12.51
C GLN A 112 -17.06 15.40 -13.91
N THR A 113 -16.58 14.26 -14.41
CA THR A 113 -16.07 14.09 -15.77
C THR A 113 -16.93 13.07 -16.51
N LYS A 114 -16.51 12.69 -17.72
CA LYS A 114 -17.12 11.56 -18.43
C LYS A 114 -16.96 10.25 -17.67
N ASN A 115 -15.83 10.06 -16.98
CA ASN A 115 -15.46 8.77 -16.40
C ASN A 115 -15.50 8.76 -14.87
N GLY A 116 -15.64 9.89 -14.17
CA GLY A 116 -15.66 9.83 -12.72
C GLY A 116 -16.13 11.06 -11.98
N GLU A 117 -16.17 10.88 -10.66
CA GLU A 117 -16.79 11.79 -9.72
C GLU A 117 -15.87 11.99 -8.51
N LEU A 118 -15.64 13.24 -8.13
CA LEU A 118 -14.91 13.62 -6.93
C LEU A 118 -15.88 14.20 -5.92
N TYR A 119 -15.87 13.63 -4.73
CA TYR A 119 -16.63 14.11 -3.59
C TYR A 119 -15.71 14.81 -2.58
N ASN A 120 -16.04 16.03 -2.18
CA ASN A 120 -15.41 16.65 -1.03
C ASN A 120 -16.11 16.18 0.24
N GLY A 121 -15.41 15.44 1.09
CA GLY A 121 -15.97 14.89 2.31
C GLY A 121 -15.21 13.68 2.85
N ASP A 122 -15.67 13.20 4.00
CA ASP A 122 -15.07 12.05 4.68
C ASP A 122 -15.23 10.75 3.87
N CYS A 123 -14.13 9.99 3.72
CA CYS A 123 -14.09 8.78 2.91
C CYS A 123 -15.07 7.68 3.37
N LEU A 124 -15.38 7.58 4.66
CA LEU A 124 -16.37 6.63 5.18
C LEU A 124 -17.78 7.04 4.78
N LYS A 125 -18.07 8.34 4.74
CA LYS A 125 -19.39 8.84 4.31
C LYS A 125 -19.57 8.60 2.81
N VAL A 126 -18.56 8.89 2.00
CA VAL A 126 -18.61 8.66 0.55
C VAL A 126 -18.72 7.17 0.23
N SER A 127 -17.85 6.33 0.80
CA SER A 127 -17.83 4.89 0.51
C SER A 127 -19.11 4.15 0.90
N LYS A 128 -19.81 4.58 1.96
CA LYS A 128 -21.15 4.04 2.33
C LYS A 128 -22.23 4.23 1.27
N ASN A 129 -22.06 5.20 0.36
CA ASN A 129 -22.97 5.44 -0.76
C ASN A 129 -22.56 4.68 -2.03
N ILE A 130 -21.49 3.89 -1.98
CA ILE A 130 -21.06 3.02 -3.08
C ILE A 130 -21.62 1.62 -2.85
N ASP A 131 -22.21 1.04 -3.89
CA ASP A 131 -22.78 -0.30 -3.84
C ASP A 131 -21.72 -1.36 -3.49
N ALA A 132 -22.14 -2.39 -2.75
CA ALA A 132 -21.28 -3.54 -2.47
C ALA A 132 -20.85 -4.22 -3.78
N ASP A 133 -19.65 -4.82 -3.79
CA ASP A 133 -19.14 -5.59 -4.92
C ASP A 133 -19.23 -4.85 -6.29
N SER A 134 -18.94 -3.55 -6.31
CA SER A 134 -19.06 -2.70 -7.49
C SER A 134 -17.73 -2.16 -8.03
N VAL A 135 -16.68 -2.14 -7.20
CA VAL A 135 -15.36 -1.57 -7.51
C VAL A 135 -14.38 -2.65 -7.93
N ASP A 136 -13.66 -2.43 -9.04
CA ASP A 136 -12.68 -3.38 -9.59
C ASP A 136 -11.28 -3.21 -8.98
N MET A 137 -10.89 -1.97 -8.66
CA MET A 137 -9.64 -1.67 -7.98
C MET A 137 -9.80 -0.57 -6.94
N ILE A 138 -9.21 -0.76 -5.77
CA ILE A 138 -9.05 0.28 -4.76
C ILE A 138 -7.58 0.61 -4.63
N PHE A 139 -7.25 1.90 -4.69
CA PHE A 139 -5.92 2.40 -4.35
C PHE A 139 -6.04 3.36 -3.18
N ALA A 140 -5.40 3.08 -2.05
CA ALA A 140 -5.45 3.90 -0.86
C ALA A 140 -4.06 4.38 -0.45
N ASP A 141 -3.88 5.70 -0.36
CA ASP A 141 -2.72 6.39 0.21
C ASP A 141 -3.17 7.24 1.44
N PRO A 142 -3.49 6.58 2.57
CA PRO A 142 -3.95 7.29 3.77
C PRO A 142 -2.84 8.16 4.39
N PRO A 143 -3.18 9.11 5.27
CA PRO A 143 -2.23 9.75 6.18
C PRO A 143 -1.43 8.71 6.98
N PHE A 144 -0.13 8.95 7.20
CA PHE A 144 0.79 7.99 7.82
C PHE A 144 0.99 8.18 9.34
N ASN A 145 0.18 9.00 10.00
CA ASN A 145 0.31 9.25 11.43
C ASN A 145 1.72 9.75 11.83
N LEU A 146 2.22 10.77 11.13
CA LEU A 146 3.57 11.32 11.25
C LEU A 146 3.59 12.73 11.87
N ASP A 147 2.53 13.12 12.56
CA ASP A 147 2.34 14.46 13.14
C ASP A 147 2.40 15.58 12.09
N LYS A 148 1.88 15.30 10.88
CA LYS A 148 1.79 16.30 9.83
C LYS A 148 0.55 17.18 10.02
N LEU A 149 0.74 18.47 9.79
CA LEU A 149 -0.35 19.44 9.75
C LEU A 149 -1.05 19.38 8.39
N TYR A 150 -2.28 18.89 8.37
CA TYR A 150 -3.17 18.96 7.21
C TYR A 150 -4.10 20.19 7.31
N PRO A 151 -4.46 20.83 6.17
CA PRO A 151 -5.41 21.95 6.15
C PRO A 151 -6.75 21.68 6.84
N SER A 152 -7.29 20.45 6.73
CA SER A 152 -8.49 19.98 7.44
C SER A 152 -8.39 19.96 8.96
N LYS A 153 -7.21 20.24 9.54
CA LYS A 153 -6.90 20.08 10.98
C LYS A 153 -7.10 18.65 11.49
N MET A 154 -7.09 17.66 10.59
CA MET A 154 -7.07 16.26 10.98
C MET A 154 -5.85 15.99 11.87
N ASN A 155 -6.06 15.31 12.99
CA ASN A 155 -4.98 14.92 13.87
C ASN A 155 -4.21 13.73 13.27
N ASP A 156 -3.03 13.98 12.71
CA ASP A 156 -2.09 12.96 12.20
C ASP A 156 -1.09 12.49 13.26
N ASN A 157 -1.43 12.68 14.54
CA ASN A 157 -0.67 12.23 15.70
C ASN A 157 -1.61 11.49 16.66
N LEU A 158 -2.35 10.55 16.10
CA LEU A 158 -3.17 9.62 16.83
C LEU A 158 -2.27 8.62 17.56
N LYS A 159 -2.76 8.12 18.68
CA LYS A 159 -2.12 6.99 19.33
C LYS A 159 -2.28 5.75 18.44
N GLU A 160 -1.32 4.84 18.52
CA GLU A 160 -1.16 3.76 17.53
C GLU A 160 -2.46 2.98 17.27
N GLU A 161 -3.18 2.61 18.33
CA GLU A 161 -4.41 1.82 18.23
C GLU A 161 -5.60 2.60 17.69
N GLU A 162 -5.67 3.90 17.95
CA GLU A 162 -6.73 4.76 17.42
C GLU A 162 -6.55 4.88 15.90
N TYR A 163 -5.31 5.01 15.44
CA TYR A 163 -4.97 4.98 14.01
C TYR A 163 -5.29 3.63 13.37
N ILE A 164 -4.94 2.51 14.01
CA ILE A 164 -5.27 1.16 13.51
C ILE A 164 -6.78 0.95 13.43
N LYS A 165 -7.53 1.36 14.45
CA LYS A 165 -8.99 1.25 14.47
C LYS A 165 -9.61 2.04 13.33
N TRP A 166 -9.24 3.32 13.21
CA TRP A 166 -9.68 4.16 12.09
C TRP A 166 -9.33 3.54 10.73
N THR A 167 -8.13 2.96 10.62
CA THR A 167 -7.69 2.24 9.42
C THR A 167 -8.60 1.04 9.09
N HIS A 168 -8.96 0.25 10.09
CA HIS A 168 -9.88 -0.87 9.91
C HIS A 168 -11.28 -0.42 9.49
N ASP A 169 -11.76 0.71 9.99
CA ASP A 169 -13.10 1.22 9.66
C ASP A 169 -13.24 1.51 8.16
N TRP A 170 -12.30 2.26 7.56
CA TRP A 170 -12.37 2.54 6.11
C TRP A 170 -11.98 1.34 5.26
N LEU A 171 -11.09 0.46 5.74
CA LEU A 171 -10.79 -0.79 5.05
C LEU A 171 -11.99 -1.74 5.00
N ASN A 172 -12.83 -1.78 6.03
CA ASN A 172 -14.06 -2.58 6.00
C ASN A 172 -14.99 -2.12 4.87
N GLU A 173 -15.17 -0.81 4.69
CA GLU A 173 -15.94 -0.26 3.56
C GLU A 173 -15.27 -0.56 2.22
N CYS A 174 -13.96 -0.43 2.12
CA CYS A 174 -13.21 -0.83 0.92
C CYS A 174 -13.44 -2.33 0.59
N ILE A 175 -13.41 -3.21 1.58
CA ILE A 175 -13.65 -4.65 1.38
C ILE A 175 -15.10 -4.93 0.96
N ARG A 176 -16.06 -4.17 1.49
CA ARG A 176 -17.49 -4.27 1.13
C ARG A 176 -17.71 -3.92 -0.34
N ILE A 177 -17.15 -2.81 -0.81
CA ILE A 177 -17.37 -2.30 -2.18
C ILE A 177 -16.52 -3.01 -3.23
N LEU A 178 -15.40 -3.63 -2.84
CA LEU A 178 -14.52 -4.36 -3.76
C LEU A 178 -15.23 -5.61 -4.30
N LYS A 179 -15.24 -5.78 -5.62
CA LYS A 179 -15.77 -6.98 -6.30
C LYS A 179 -14.99 -8.23 -5.94
N PRO A 180 -15.61 -9.44 -6.02
CA PRO A 180 -14.85 -10.68 -6.15
C PRO A 180 -13.87 -10.58 -7.32
N GLY A 181 -12.62 -10.95 -7.06
CA GLY A 181 -11.47 -10.80 -7.96
C GLY A 181 -10.91 -9.38 -8.08
N GLY A 182 -11.52 -8.39 -7.43
CA GLY A 182 -11.04 -7.01 -7.39
C GLY A 182 -9.75 -6.87 -6.58
N SER A 183 -8.97 -5.83 -6.89
CA SER A 183 -7.64 -5.59 -6.31
C SER A 183 -7.64 -4.44 -5.32
N LEU A 184 -7.02 -4.64 -4.15
CA LEU A 184 -6.76 -3.60 -3.16
C LEU A 184 -5.26 -3.33 -3.09
N PHE A 185 -4.88 -2.07 -3.33
CA PHE A 185 -3.54 -1.54 -3.13
C PHE A 185 -3.53 -0.58 -1.95
N LEU A 186 -2.70 -0.85 -0.95
CA LEU A 186 -2.53 0.01 0.23
C LEU A 186 -1.10 0.50 0.34
N TRP A 187 -0.92 1.80 0.11
CA TRP A 187 0.35 2.49 0.24
C TRP A 187 0.54 3.01 1.67
N ASN A 188 1.66 2.65 2.31
CA ASN A 188 2.00 3.16 3.64
C ASN A 188 3.48 2.95 3.98
N LEU A 189 3.89 3.36 5.18
CA LEU A 189 5.15 2.94 5.77
C LEU A 189 5.14 1.45 6.12
N PRO A 190 6.29 0.74 6.00
CA PRO A 190 6.37 -0.67 6.38
C PRO A 190 5.90 -0.98 7.81
N VAL A 191 6.09 -0.06 8.75
CA VAL A 191 5.66 -0.23 10.16
C VAL A 191 4.14 -0.25 10.33
N TRP A 192 3.40 0.49 9.49
CA TRP A 192 1.94 0.51 9.53
C TRP A 192 1.37 -0.68 8.78
N ASN A 193 1.87 -0.93 7.57
CA ASN A 193 1.45 -2.07 6.78
C ASN A 193 1.72 -3.41 7.48
N SER A 194 2.73 -3.52 8.34
CA SER A 194 2.98 -4.76 9.10
C SER A 194 1.88 -5.04 10.13
N LYS A 195 1.29 -4.00 10.72
CA LYS A 195 0.18 -4.10 11.66
C LYS A 195 -1.15 -4.32 10.93
N ILE A 196 -1.35 -3.63 9.81
CA ILE A 196 -2.58 -3.68 9.01
C ILE A 196 -2.71 -5.00 8.23
N ALA A 197 -1.59 -5.60 7.79
CA ALA A 197 -1.61 -6.84 7.00
C ALA A 197 -2.38 -7.97 7.70
N ASN A 198 -2.26 -8.10 9.03
CA ASN A 198 -2.98 -9.14 9.79
C ASN A 198 -4.51 -8.99 9.68
N PHE A 199 -5.02 -7.76 9.73
CA PHE A 199 -6.44 -7.48 9.55
C PHE A 199 -6.93 -7.87 8.15
N LEU A 200 -6.11 -7.60 7.13
CA LEU A 200 -6.40 -7.94 5.74
C LEU A 200 -6.33 -9.46 5.48
N HIS A 201 -5.38 -10.18 6.07
CA HIS A 201 -5.25 -11.64 5.92
C HIS A 201 -6.51 -12.40 6.33
N GLY A 202 -7.27 -11.90 7.31
CA GLY A 202 -8.54 -12.50 7.71
C GLY A 202 -9.71 -12.22 6.76
N ARG A 203 -9.53 -11.42 5.71
CA ARG A 203 -10.63 -10.90 4.87
C ARG A 203 -10.35 -10.97 3.36
N LEU A 204 -9.09 -10.87 2.96
CA LEU A 204 -8.63 -10.83 1.58
C LEU A 204 -7.43 -11.76 1.38
N ASN A 205 -7.16 -12.11 0.13
CA ASN A 205 -6.03 -12.95 -0.24
C ASN A 205 -4.80 -12.09 -0.55
N PHE A 206 -3.73 -12.30 0.20
CA PHE A 206 -2.45 -11.61 0.01
C PHE A 206 -1.80 -12.02 -1.30
N LYS A 207 -1.27 -11.05 -2.06
CA LYS A 207 -0.51 -11.31 -3.28
C LYS A 207 0.94 -10.87 -3.14
N HIS A 208 1.17 -9.58 -2.89
CA HIS A 208 2.52 -9.03 -2.83
C HIS A 208 2.66 -7.97 -1.74
N TRP A 209 3.84 -7.96 -1.13
CA TRP A 209 4.34 -6.82 -0.37
C TRP A 209 5.36 -6.11 -1.25
N ILE A 210 4.95 -5.02 -1.88
CA ILE A 210 5.78 -4.33 -2.87
C ILE A 210 6.60 -3.25 -2.14
N ALA A 211 7.92 -3.30 -2.28
CA ALA A 211 8.83 -2.29 -1.76
C ALA A 211 9.15 -1.25 -2.85
N VAL A 212 8.78 0.01 -2.61
CA VAL A 212 9.01 1.11 -3.57
C VAL A 212 10.10 2.03 -3.06
N ASP A 213 11.23 2.05 -3.75
CA ASP A 213 12.45 2.75 -3.35
C ASP A 213 12.26 4.27 -3.28
N MET A 214 12.70 4.88 -2.17
CA MET A 214 12.55 6.31 -1.87
C MET A 214 13.84 7.11 -2.10
N LYS A 215 14.97 6.43 -2.30
CA LYS A 215 16.36 6.93 -2.46
C LYS A 215 16.74 8.15 -1.63
N ASN A 216 17.68 7.94 -0.71
CA ASN A 216 18.60 8.98 -0.22
C ASN A 216 19.81 8.34 0.51
N ASN A 217 19.70 7.08 0.96
CA ASN A 217 20.79 6.24 1.52
C ASN A 217 21.73 6.97 2.49
N MET A 218 21.20 7.94 3.24
CA MET A 218 21.98 8.72 4.18
C MET A 218 22.22 7.90 5.45
N PRO A 219 23.43 7.91 6.03
CA PRO A 219 23.69 7.17 7.26
C PRO A 219 22.85 7.72 8.41
N ILE A 220 22.28 6.82 9.23
CA ILE A 220 21.64 7.16 10.50
C ILE A 220 22.32 6.34 11.60
N GLN A 221 22.74 6.99 12.67
CA GLN A 221 23.37 6.29 13.79
C GLN A 221 22.39 5.31 14.45
N GLY A 222 22.83 4.09 14.70
CA GLY A 222 22.07 3.08 15.46
C GLY A 222 20.92 2.39 14.72
N ARG A 223 20.71 2.65 13.42
CA ARG A 223 19.71 1.93 12.61
C ARG A 223 19.96 2.01 11.10
N LEU A 224 19.29 1.16 10.33
CA LEU A 224 19.26 1.25 8.87
C LEU A 224 18.45 2.47 8.39
N TYR A 225 18.81 3.02 7.24
CA TYR A 225 18.06 4.09 6.59
C TYR A 225 16.72 3.56 6.05
N PRO A 226 15.57 4.17 6.39
CA PRO A 226 14.29 3.83 5.76
C PRO A 226 14.32 4.17 4.27
N SER A 227 14.49 3.16 3.44
CA SER A 227 14.78 3.33 2.00
C SER A 227 13.57 3.09 1.10
N HIS A 228 12.41 2.69 1.63
CA HIS A 228 11.25 2.36 0.80
C HIS A 228 9.92 2.63 1.52
N TYR A 229 8.89 2.88 0.71
CA TYR A 229 7.49 2.72 1.11
C TYR A 229 7.05 1.28 0.87
N SER A 230 6.01 0.86 1.61
CA SER A 230 5.34 -0.42 1.41
C SER A 230 4.04 -0.20 0.64
N LEU A 231 3.84 -1.00 -0.40
CA LEU A 231 2.59 -1.10 -1.13
C LEU A 231 2.07 -2.53 -0.99
N LEU A 232 1.07 -2.73 -0.13
CA LEU A 232 0.39 -4.01 -0.01
C LEU A 232 -0.52 -4.22 -1.22
N TYR A 233 -0.52 -5.44 -1.76
CA TYR A 233 -1.45 -5.86 -2.79
C TYR A 233 -2.21 -7.10 -2.33
N PHE A 234 -3.52 -6.94 -2.19
CA PHE A 234 -4.48 -7.99 -1.86
C PHE A 234 -5.57 -8.08 -2.92
N ILE A 235 -6.27 -9.21 -2.98
CA ILE A 235 -7.47 -9.37 -3.79
C ILE A 235 -8.62 -9.96 -2.98
N LYS A 236 -9.85 -9.74 -3.42
CA LYS A 236 -11.03 -10.42 -2.84
C LYS A 236 -11.25 -11.77 -3.53
N GLY A 237 -11.01 -12.87 -2.83
CA GLY A 237 -11.12 -14.23 -3.38
C GLY A 237 -9.79 -14.82 -3.88
N GLU A 238 -9.85 -15.91 -4.63
CA GLU A 238 -8.65 -16.71 -4.94
C GLU A 238 -7.82 -16.13 -6.10
N LYS A 239 -8.52 -15.62 -7.13
CA LYS A 239 -7.94 -15.17 -8.39
C LYS A 239 -8.36 -13.74 -8.72
N ALA A 240 -7.42 -12.93 -9.18
CA ALA A 240 -7.69 -11.57 -9.63
C ALA A 240 -8.47 -11.60 -10.96
N ASN A 241 -9.39 -10.66 -11.16
CA ASN A 241 -10.08 -10.48 -12.43
C ASN A 241 -9.10 -10.06 -13.53
N VAL A 242 -8.13 -9.22 -13.17
CA VAL A 242 -7.08 -8.71 -14.05
C VAL A 242 -5.75 -8.76 -13.31
N PHE A 243 -4.72 -9.32 -13.96
CA PHE A 243 -3.34 -9.27 -13.50
C PHE A 243 -2.39 -9.28 -14.70
N GLU A 244 -2.08 -8.10 -15.22
CA GLU A 244 -1.30 -7.91 -16.45
C GLU A 244 -0.12 -6.96 -16.22
N PRO A 245 0.92 -7.43 -15.51
CA PRO A 245 2.06 -6.58 -15.19
C PRO A 245 2.85 -6.21 -16.45
N ASP A 246 3.29 -4.96 -16.48
CA ASP A 246 4.26 -4.51 -17.46
C ASP A 246 5.60 -5.23 -17.35
N ARG A 247 6.37 -5.14 -18.42
CA ARG A 247 7.76 -5.54 -18.49
C ARG A 247 8.67 -4.33 -18.51
N LEU A 248 9.78 -4.44 -17.78
CA LEU A 248 10.80 -3.41 -17.72
C LEU A 248 11.89 -3.66 -18.78
N ALA A 249 12.59 -2.60 -19.14
CA ALA A 249 13.79 -2.72 -19.97
C ALA A 249 14.91 -3.45 -19.23
N ALA A 250 15.77 -4.14 -19.97
CA ALA A 250 17.00 -4.67 -19.40
C ALA A 250 17.93 -3.52 -18.96
N GLN A 251 18.54 -3.67 -17.79
CA GLN A 251 19.49 -2.70 -17.28
C GLN A 251 20.78 -2.74 -18.12
N THR A 252 21.14 -1.60 -18.71
CA THR A 252 22.35 -1.43 -19.51
C THR A 252 23.24 -0.32 -18.96
N CYS A 253 24.55 -0.43 -19.16
CA CYS A 253 25.51 0.58 -18.75
C CYS A 253 25.22 1.90 -19.50
N PRO A 254 25.06 3.05 -18.80
CA PRO A 254 24.76 4.32 -19.46
C PRO A 254 25.86 4.81 -20.44
N LYS A 255 27.11 4.33 -20.28
CA LYS A 255 28.25 4.75 -21.11
C LYS A 255 28.49 3.83 -22.30
N CYS A 256 28.59 2.52 -22.06
CA CYS A 256 28.94 1.55 -23.09
C CYS A 256 27.74 0.77 -23.63
N PHE A 257 26.56 0.90 -23.01
CA PHE A 257 25.32 0.17 -23.36
C PHE A 257 25.42 -1.35 -23.22
N GLY A 258 26.52 -1.86 -22.65
CA GLY A 258 26.68 -3.26 -22.29
C GLY A 258 25.72 -3.71 -21.19
N ASP A 259 25.56 -5.02 -21.05
CA ASP A 259 24.65 -5.62 -20.07
C ASP A 259 25.17 -5.34 -18.64
N LEU A 260 24.32 -4.84 -17.73
CA LEU A 260 24.69 -4.67 -16.32
C LEU A 260 24.49 -5.94 -15.49
N LYS A 261 23.67 -6.86 -16.00
CA LYS A 261 23.44 -8.18 -15.43
C LYS A 261 23.79 -9.21 -16.47
N ASP A 262 24.55 -10.22 -16.07
CA ASP A 262 24.72 -11.40 -16.90
C ASP A 262 23.48 -12.28 -16.80
N TYR A 263 22.85 -12.54 -17.94
CA TYR A 263 21.70 -13.43 -18.05
C TYR A 263 22.12 -14.88 -18.37
N GLY A 264 23.38 -15.26 -18.08
CA GLY A 264 23.82 -16.66 -18.01
C GLY A 264 23.61 -17.45 -19.32
N GLY A 265 23.80 -16.79 -20.47
CA GLY A 265 23.59 -17.40 -21.78
C GLY A 265 22.12 -17.48 -22.25
N TYR A 266 21.14 -16.98 -21.47
CA TYR A 266 19.72 -17.01 -21.82
C TYR A 266 19.27 -15.91 -22.80
N LYS A 267 20.18 -15.29 -23.55
CA LYS A 267 19.87 -14.17 -24.46
C LYS A 267 18.79 -14.53 -25.49
N SER A 268 18.83 -15.74 -26.04
CA SER A 268 17.82 -16.23 -27.00
C SER A 268 16.44 -16.45 -26.37
N LYS A 269 16.37 -16.65 -25.05
CA LYS A 269 15.12 -16.85 -24.31
C LYS A 269 14.52 -15.55 -23.77
N MET A 270 15.22 -14.42 -23.92
CA MET A 270 14.73 -13.13 -23.42
C MET A 270 13.48 -12.71 -24.18
N ASN A 271 12.48 -12.23 -23.44
CA ASN A 271 11.25 -11.72 -24.03
C ASN A 271 11.53 -10.36 -24.69
N PRO A 272 11.15 -10.13 -25.97
CA PRO A 272 11.33 -8.84 -26.64
C PRO A 272 10.64 -7.68 -25.94
N LEU A 273 9.55 -7.98 -25.23
CA LEU A 273 8.81 -7.01 -24.44
C LEU A 273 9.51 -6.67 -23.11
N GLY A 274 10.62 -7.32 -22.76
CA GLY A 274 11.41 -6.97 -21.58
C GLY A 274 11.33 -7.97 -20.43
N ILE A 275 11.95 -7.59 -19.31
CA ILE A 275 12.05 -8.40 -18.11
C ILE A 275 10.79 -8.27 -17.24
N ASN A 276 10.43 -9.34 -16.53
CA ASN A 276 9.27 -9.31 -15.64
C ASN A 276 9.45 -8.26 -14.54
N LEU A 277 8.35 -7.60 -14.17
CA LEU A 277 8.26 -6.80 -12.97
C LEU A 277 8.44 -7.69 -11.72
N THR A 278 9.12 -7.16 -10.70
CA THR A 278 9.24 -7.79 -9.38
C THR A 278 8.45 -7.00 -8.35
N ASP A 279 8.38 -7.48 -7.12
CA ASP A 279 7.83 -6.77 -5.96
C ASP A 279 8.81 -5.77 -5.32
N VAL A 280 9.92 -5.44 -6.01
CA VAL A 280 10.84 -4.38 -5.58
C VAL A 280 11.05 -3.38 -6.71
N TRP A 281 10.52 -2.18 -6.53
CA TRP A 281 10.45 -1.15 -7.56
C TRP A 281 11.50 -0.07 -7.32
N TYR A 282 12.53 -0.06 -8.17
CA TYR A 282 13.66 0.89 -8.12
C TYR A 282 13.53 2.05 -9.12
N ASP A 283 12.53 1.99 -10.00
CA ASP A 283 12.39 2.84 -11.19
C ASP A 283 11.29 3.91 -11.06
N ILE A 284 10.74 4.03 -9.85
CA ILE A 284 9.71 4.99 -9.47
C ILE A 284 10.39 6.07 -8.61
N PRO A 285 10.88 7.17 -9.21
CA PRO A 285 11.44 8.26 -8.43
C PRO A 285 10.34 9.01 -7.68
N PRO A 286 10.62 9.51 -6.46
CA PRO A 286 9.73 10.44 -5.78
C PRO A 286 9.59 11.76 -6.58
N VAL A 287 8.42 12.39 -6.50
CA VAL A 287 8.15 13.67 -7.18
C VAL A 287 8.86 14.81 -6.45
N ARG A 288 10.07 15.16 -6.90
CA ARG A 288 10.92 16.21 -6.30
C ARG A 288 11.02 17.49 -7.13
N HIS A 289 10.85 17.40 -8.45
CA HIS A 289 11.02 18.54 -9.35
C HIS A 289 9.76 19.41 -9.39
N LYS A 290 9.93 20.74 -9.25
CA LYS A 290 8.84 21.73 -9.29
C LYS A 290 7.93 21.58 -10.52
N LYS A 291 8.49 21.19 -11.68
CA LYS A 291 7.71 20.96 -12.92
C LYS A 291 6.58 19.94 -12.72
N TYR A 292 6.84 18.88 -11.96
CA TYR A 292 5.90 17.76 -11.78
C TYR A 292 5.16 17.84 -10.45
N LYS A 293 5.53 18.78 -9.58
CA LYS A 293 4.94 18.96 -8.26
C LYS A 293 3.80 19.97 -8.35
N LYS A 294 2.56 19.53 -8.13
CA LYS A 294 1.37 20.40 -8.22
C LYS A 294 1.03 21.06 -6.88
N ARG A 295 1.37 20.42 -5.75
CA ARG A 295 1.10 20.89 -4.39
C ARG A 295 2.35 21.49 -3.75
N ASN A 296 2.27 22.74 -3.31
CA ASN A 296 3.32 23.33 -2.48
C ASN A 296 3.32 22.67 -1.09
N GLY A 297 4.50 22.28 -0.60
CA GLY A 297 4.67 21.75 0.76
C GLY A 297 4.22 20.29 1.01
N ALA A 298 3.38 19.69 0.18
CA ALA A 298 2.93 18.30 0.35
C ALA A 298 3.71 17.30 -0.52
N ASN A 299 3.61 16.01 -0.18
CA ASN A 299 4.13 14.92 -1.01
C ASN A 299 3.07 14.52 -2.04
N GLU A 300 3.51 14.16 -3.24
CA GLU A 300 2.65 13.63 -4.31
C GLU A 300 3.18 12.29 -4.75
N LEU A 301 2.26 11.35 -5.01
CA LEU A 301 2.61 10.08 -5.61
C LEU A 301 3.01 10.26 -7.08
N SER A 302 4.05 9.55 -7.47
CA SER A 302 4.51 9.49 -8.85
C SER A 302 3.45 8.87 -9.74
N ILE A 303 3.15 9.48 -10.88
CA ILE A 303 2.22 8.93 -11.88
C ILE A 303 2.59 7.51 -12.30
N LYS A 304 3.88 7.13 -12.18
CA LYS A 304 4.36 5.79 -12.51
C LYS A 304 3.79 4.70 -11.60
N VAL A 305 3.55 5.00 -10.33
CA VAL A 305 2.95 4.03 -9.39
C VAL A 305 1.51 3.76 -9.85
N LEU A 306 0.75 4.82 -10.08
CA LEU A 306 -0.66 4.73 -10.45
C LEU A 306 -0.84 4.13 -11.85
N ASP A 307 -0.04 4.53 -12.85
CA ASP A 307 -0.02 3.90 -14.17
C ASP A 307 0.17 2.38 -14.06
N ARG A 308 1.17 1.97 -13.28
CA ARG A 308 1.55 0.57 -13.13
C ARG A 308 0.45 -0.26 -12.46
N VAL A 309 -0.09 0.19 -11.34
CA VAL A 309 -1.13 -0.59 -10.64
C VAL A 309 -2.44 -0.60 -11.40
N ILE A 310 -2.81 0.51 -12.06
CA ILE A 310 -4.03 0.58 -12.88
C ILE A 310 -3.94 -0.37 -14.07
N GLU A 311 -2.84 -0.35 -14.83
CA GLU A 311 -2.68 -1.30 -15.95
C GLU A 311 -2.57 -2.74 -15.48
N MET A 312 -1.87 -2.97 -14.37
CA MET A 312 -1.71 -4.32 -13.83
C MET A 312 -3.04 -4.92 -13.37
N ALA A 313 -3.97 -4.13 -12.84
CA ALA A 313 -5.13 -4.63 -12.11
C ALA A 313 -6.51 -4.26 -12.68
N THR A 314 -6.57 -3.55 -13.83
CA THR A 314 -7.85 -3.11 -14.42
C THR A 314 -7.84 -3.10 -15.95
N LYS A 315 -9.02 -3.09 -16.56
CA LYS A 315 -9.29 -2.83 -17.98
C LYS A 315 -10.00 -1.50 -18.18
N GLU A 316 -10.06 -1.02 -19.43
CA GLU A 316 -10.90 0.14 -19.77
C GLU A 316 -12.35 -0.10 -19.34
N GLY A 317 -12.99 0.92 -18.75
CA GLY A 317 -14.35 0.85 -18.22
C GLY A 317 -14.48 0.34 -16.77
N ASP A 318 -13.46 -0.33 -16.23
CA ASP A 318 -13.43 -0.78 -14.84
C ASP A 318 -13.51 0.40 -13.87
N LEU A 319 -14.11 0.18 -12.70
CA LEU A 319 -14.30 1.20 -11.67
C LEU A 319 -13.18 1.17 -10.63
N ILE A 320 -12.55 2.32 -10.44
CA ILE A 320 -11.51 2.56 -9.43
C ILE A 320 -12.08 3.41 -8.30
N PHE A 321 -11.77 3.06 -7.05
CA PHE A 321 -12.03 3.93 -5.90
C PHE A 321 -10.72 4.32 -5.22
N ASP A 322 -10.56 5.61 -4.93
CA ASP A 322 -9.48 6.11 -4.09
C ASP A 322 -10.06 6.98 -2.97
N PRO A 323 -9.99 6.51 -1.71
CA PRO A 323 -10.55 7.21 -0.56
C PRO A 323 -9.76 8.45 -0.13
N PHE A 324 -8.55 8.67 -0.65
CA PHE A 324 -7.62 9.72 -0.20
C PHE A 324 -7.06 10.49 -1.41
N GLY A 325 -7.86 11.40 -1.97
CA GLY A 325 -7.57 12.03 -3.26
C GLY A 325 -6.26 12.80 -3.38
N GLY A 326 -5.81 13.46 -2.31
CA GLY A 326 -4.56 14.22 -2.24
C GLY A 326 -4.42 15.25 -3.37
N SER A 327 -3.61 14.92 -4.38
CA SER A 327 -3.37 15.75 -5.58
C SER A 327 -4.11 15.25 -6.83
N GLY A 328 -4.96 14.23 -6.68
CA GLY A 328 -5.78 13.65 -7.73
C GLY A 328 -5.05 12.73 -8.70
N THR A 329 -3.85 12.22 -8.35
CA THR A 329 -3.05 11.39 -9.27
C THR A 329 -3.80 10.15 -9.73
N THR A 330 -4.49 9.45 -8.83
CA THR A 330 -5.27 8.25 -9.19
C THR A 330 -6.39 8.59 -10.17
N TYR A 331 -7.14 9.66 -9.91
CA TYR A 331 -8.28 10.10 -10.72
C TYR A 331 -7.85 10.51 -12.12
N VAL A 332 -6.79 11.31 -12.23
CA VAL A 332 -6.27 11.79 -13.53
C VAL A 332 -5.74 10.63 -14.38
N ILE A 333 -5.01 9.68 -13.78
CA ILE A 333 -4.49 8.54 -14.53
C ILE A 333 -5.62 7.58 -14.93
N ALA A 334 -6.62 7.38 -14.07
CA ALA A 334 -7.83 6.62 -14.41
C ALA A 334 -8.58 7.26 -15.58
N GLU A 335 -8.80 8.57 -15.54
CA GLU A 335 -9.45 9.35 -16.59
C GLU A 335 -8.71 9.22 -17.94
N ILE A 336 -7.39 9.45 -17.96
CA ILE A 336 -6.57 9.36 -19.17
C ILE A 336 -6.61 7.95 -19.78
N LYS A 337 -6.77 6.92 -18.93
CA LYS A 337 -6.81 5.51 -19.32
C LYS A 337 -8.23 4.96 -19.52
N ASN A 338 -9.25 5.83 -19.57
CA ASN A 338 -10.65 5.43 -19.74
C ASN A 338 -11.15 4.43 -18.69
N ARG A 339 -10.64 4.49 -17.45
CA ARG A 339 -11.22 3.79 -16.30
C ARG A 339 -12.22 4.70 -15.63
N ARG A 340 -13.31 4.12 -15.14
CA ARG A 340 -14.23 4.87 -14.29
C ARG A 340 -13.60 5.10 -12.93
N TRP A 341 -13.91 6.20 -12.26
CA TRP A 341 -13.36 6.46 -10.94
C TRP A 341 -14.33 7.18 -10.00
N ILE A 342 -14.23 6.88 -8.72
CA ILE A 342 -14.88 7.61 -7.63
C ILE A 342 -13.79 8.03 -6.65
N GLY A 343 -13.80 9.30 -6.24
CA GLY A 343 -12.83 9.86 -5.34
C GLY A 343 -13.45 10.54 -4.13
N SER A 344 -12.73 10.52 -3.00
CA SER A 344 -13.02 11.38 -1.86
C SER A 344 -11.77 12.14 -1.41
N GLU A 345 -11.95 13.41 -1.08
CA GLU A 345 -10.91 14.22 -0.43
C GLU A 345 -11.59 15.11 0.63
N ILE A 346 -11.04 15.11 1.85
CA ILE A 346 -11.59 15.87 2.98
C ILE A 346 -11.05 17.30 3.02
N ASP A 347 -9.84 17.52 2.51
CA ASP A 347 -9.24 18.84 2.28
C ASP A 347 -9.86 19.53 1.06
N ASP A 348 -9.40 20.75 0.78
CA ASP A 348 -9.74 21.51 -0.41
C ASP A 348 -9.40 20.74 -1.71
N CYS A 349 -10.41 20.62 -2.59
CA CYS A 349 -10.35 19.90 -3.85
C CYS A 349 -9.91 20.77 -5.04
N GLU A 350 -9.67 22.08 -4.87
CA GLU A 350 -9.30 22.98 -5.97
C GLU A 350 -8.04 22.51 -6.72
N ILE A 351 -7.03 21.97 -6.02
CA ILE A 351 -5.83 21.43 -6.67
C ILE A 351 -6.15 20.28 -7.64
N ILE A 352 -7.15 19.45 -7.31
CA ILE A 352 -7.59 18.35 -8.17
C ILE A 352 -8.31 18.94 -9.37
N LYS A 353 -9.21 19.90 -9.17
CA LYS A 353 -9.95 20.59 -10.24
C LYS A 353 -9.02 21.32 -11.22
N GLU A 354 -8.01 22.02 -10.73
CA GLU A 354 -6.98 22.68 -11.53
C GLU A 354 -6.17 21.67 -12.35
N ARG A 355 -5.85 20.51 -11.76
CA ARG A 355 -5.14 19.44 -12.45
C ARG A 355 -5.97 18.85 -13.58
N PHE A 356 -7.28 18.63 -13.36
CA PHE A 356 -8.20 18.20 -14.41
C PHE A 356 -8.36 19.24 -15.53
N SER A 357 -8.20 20.53 -15.22
CA SER A 357 -8.18 21.59 -16.25
C SER A 357 -6.93 21.54 -17.14
N ASN A 358 -5.87 20.84 -16.72
CA ASN A 358 -4.58 20.73 -17.40
C ASN A 358 -4.15 19.27 -17.66
N LEU A 359 -5.10 18.39 -17.98
CA LEU A 359 -4.86 16.94 -18.22
C LEU A 359 -3.81 16.62 -19.28
N SER A 360 -3.58 17.54 -20.24
CA SER A 360 -2.62 17.34 -21.33
C SER A 360 -1.19 17.09 -20.82
N GLU A 361 -0.78 17.76 -19.74
CA GLU A 361 0.57 17.60 -19.18
C GLU A 361 0.80 16.20 -18.60
N ASP A 362 -0.15 15.69 -17.82
CA ASP A 362 -0.08 14.32 -17.27
C ASP A 362 -0.15 13.28 -18.41
N LYS A 363 -0.95 13.54 -19.45
CA LYS A 363 -1.03 12.66 -20.63
C LYS A 363 0.29 12.58 -21.40
N GLU A 364 0.93 13.72 -21.66
CA GLU A 364 2.25 13.76 -22.32
C GLU A 364 3.32 13.06 -21.49
N HIS A 365 3.34 13.30 -20.18
CA HIS A 365 4.27 12.64 -19.27
C HIS A 365 4.02 11.12 -19.22
N LEU A 366 2.77 10.68 -19.23
CA LEU A 366 2.40 9.27 -19.26
C LEU A 366 2.88 8.59 -20.55
N VAL A 367 2.76 9.24 -21.70
CA VAL A 367 3.29 8.74 -22.97
C VAL A 367 4.82 8.55 -22.89
N GLU A 368 5.54 9.49 -22.30
CA GLU A 368 7.00 9.38 -22.11
C GLU A 368 7.38 8.20 -21.19
N VAL A 369 6.63 8.00 -20.11
CA VAL A 369 6.81 6.86 -19.18
C VAL A 369 6.56 5.55 -19.92
N ARG A 370 5.41 5.46 -20.61
CA ARG A 370 4.93 4.25 -21.28
C ARG A 370 5.78 3.85 -22.48
N GLY A 371 6.35 4.81 -23.20
CA GLY A 371 7.23 4.56 -24.35
C GLY A 371 8.54 3.85 -24.00
N LYS A 372 8.88 3.71 -22.72
CA LYS A 372 10.07 3.01 -22.22
C LYS A 372 9.75 1.60 -21.69
N LEU A 373 8.47 1.25 -21.55
CA LEU A 373 7.99 0.00 -21.00
C LEU A 373 7.69 -1.01 -22.12
N ASN A 374 7.56 -2.28 -21.75
CA ASN A 374 7.22 -3.37 -22.67
C ASN A 374 8.19 -3.48 -23.86
N SER A 375 9.47 -3.15 -23.63
CA SER A 375 10.56 -3.30 -24.59
C SER A 375 11.85 -3.67 -23.85
N LEU A 376 12.49 -4.78 -24.25
CA LEU A 376 13.75 -5.22 -23.64
C LEU A 376 14.87 -4.20 -23.83
N PHE A 377 14.91 -3.59 -25.02
CA PHE A 377 15.80 -2.50 -25.36
C PHE A 377 14.98 -1.37 -26.00
N PRO A 378 14.65 -0.31 -25.25
CA PRO A 378 14.01 0.88 -25.80
C PRO A 378 14.77 1.41 -27.02
N SER A 379 14.06 2.09 -27.94
CA SER A 379 14.58 2.48 -29.26
C SER A 379 15.97 3.15 -29.23
N THR A 380 16.20 4.04 -28.27
CA THR A 380 17.48 4.72 -28.06
C THR A 380 18.59 3.74 -27.66
N ILE A 381 18.31 2.82 -26.74
CA ILE A 381 19.25 1.79 -26.27
C ILE A 381 19.55 0.79 -27.39
N LYS A 382 18.52 0.32 -28.10
CA LYS A 382 18.67 -0.60 -29.23
C LYS A 382 19.62 -0.03 -30.28
N ARG A 383 19.39 1.21 -30.72
CA ARG A 383 20.23 1.90 -31.71
C ARG A 383 21.69 2.01 -31.26
N GLU A 384 21.94 2.35 -30.00
CA GLU A 384 23.31 2.49 -29.50
C GLU A 384 24.03 1.14 -29.33
N ARG A 385 23.28 0.06 -29.06
CA ARG A 385 23.80 -1.31 -29.03
C ARG A 385 24.17 -1.80 -30.42
N GLU A 386 23.31 -1.60 -31.41
CA GLU A 386 23.57 -1.95 -32.82
C GLU A 386 24.82 -1.26 -33.35
N LYS A 387 24.96 0.05 -33.14
CA LYS A 387 26.16 0.83 -33.51
C LYS A 387 27.46 0.28 -32.91
N ARG A 388 27.39 -0.42 -31.77
CA ARG A 388 28.54 -0.96 -31.03
C ARG A 388 28.74 -2.47 -31.25
N GLY A 389 27.95 -3.09 -32.13
CA GLY A 389 27.98 -4.55 -32.32
C GLY A 389 27.55 -5.35 -31.08
N LEU A 390 26.82 -4.73 -30.16
CA LEU A 390 26.23 -5.41 -29.01
C LEU A 390 24.96 -6.13 -29.43
N TRP A 391 24.66 -7.25 -28.77
CA TRP A 391 23.49 -8.04 -29.11
C TRP A 391 22.18 -7.28 -28.87
N THR A 392 21.25 -7.44 -29.79
CA THR A 392 19.82 -7.13 -29.68
C THR A 392 19.01 -8.42 -29.79
N VAL A 393 17.72 -8.34 -29.46
CA VAL A 393 16.80 -9.48 -29.59
C VAL A 393 16.82 -10.03 -31.02
N GLU A 394 16.80 -9.14 -32.01
CA GLU A 394 16.80 -9.48 -33.42
C GLU A 394 18.12 -10.14 -33.84
N SER A 395 19.26 -9.59 -33.40
CA SER A 395 20.59 -10.15 -33.74
C SER A 395 20.82 -11.56 -33.22
N VAL A 396 20.13 -11.96 -32.14
CA VAL A 396 20.24 -13.30 -31.57
C VAL A 396 19.29 -14.26 -32.27
N ARG A 397 18.04 -13.84 -32.52
CA ARG A 397 17.04 -14.67 -33.20
C ARG A 397 17.43 -14.98 -34.64
N MET A 398 17.94 -14.00 -35.38
CA MET A 398 18.43 -14.22 -36.75
C MET A 398 19.53 -15.29 -36.79
N LYS A 399 20.47 -15.28 -35.84
CA LYS A 399 21.53 -16.29 -35.74
C LYS A 399 21.00 -17.69 -35.39
N ASP A 400 19.95 -17.77 -34.58
CA ASP A 400 19.32 -19.05 -34.25
C ASP A 400 18.56 -19.63 -35.46
N ASP A 401 17.91 -18.78 -36.26
CA ASP A 401 17.23 -19.19 -37.48
C ASP A 401 18.23 -19.59 -38.58
N GLU A 402 19.34 -18.86 -38.75
CA GLU A 402 20.46 -19.26 -39.63
C GLU A 402 21.06 -20.62 -39.22
N LYS A 403 21.25 -20.86 -37.92
CA LYS A 403 21.74 -22.15 -37.41
C LYS A 403 20.75 -23.29 -37.61
N LYS A 404 19.45 -23.05 -37.45
CA LYS A 404 18.41 -24.06 -37.74
C LYS A 404 18.42 -24.41 -39.23
N THR A 405 18.45 -23.40 -40.10
CA THR A 405 18.48 -23.59 -41.56
C THR A 405 19.76 -24.32 -42.01
N ALA A 406 20.92 -23.99 -41.43
CA ALA A 406 22.17 -24.67 -41.69
C ALA A 406 22.17 -26.13 -41.20
N ASN A 407 21.60 -26.41 -40.02
CA ASN A 407 21.46 -27.77 -39.51
C ASN A 407 20.45 -28.60 -40.30
N GLU A 408 19.37 -27.99 -40.82
CA GLU A 408 18.43 -28.64 -41.73
C GLU A 408 19.09 -28.96 -43.07
N GLN A 409 19.89 -28.05 -43.64
CA GLN A 409 20.67 -28.31 -44.86
C GLN A 409 21.72 -29.42 -44.65
N PHE A 410 22.43 -29.43 -43.51
CA PHE A 410 23.37 -30.51 -43.17
C PHE A 410 22.68 -31.84 -42.85
N GLY A 411 21.49 -31.82 -42.25
CA GLY A 411 20.69 -33.02 -41.97
C GLY A 411 20.07 -33.64 -43.22
N LEU A 412 19.79 -32.84 -44.25
CA LEU A 412 19.38 -33.32 -45.56
C LEU A 412 20.56 -33.99 -46.31
N LEU A 413 21.76 -33.43 -46.22
CA LEU A 413 22.97 -34.00 -46.82
C LEU A 413 23.41 -35.33 -46.19
N GLN A 414 23.04 -35.61 -44.94
CA GLN A 414 23.33 -36.90 -44.27
C GLN A 414 22.32 -38.01 -44.58
N ASN A 415 21.16 -37.70 -45.17
CA ASN A 415 20.14 -38.68 -45.52
C ASN A 415 20.18 -39.12 -47.00
N GLU A 416 21.05 -38.51 -47.83
CA GLU A 416 21.25 -38.92 -49.23
C GLU A 416 22.39 -39.94 -49.41
N GLU A 417 23.11 -40.31 -48.34
CA GLU A 417 24.08 -41.42 -48.33
C GLU A 417 23.52 -42.62 -47.55
N LYS A 418 22.49 -43.30 -48.08
CA LYS A 418 22.15 -44.68 -47.71
C LYS A 418 21.57 -45.47 -48.86
#